data_AF-A0A258A8A1-F1
#
_entry.id   AF-A0A258A8A1-F1
#
_cell.length_a   1.000
_cell.length_b   1.000
_cell.length_c   1.000
_cell.angle_alpha   90.00
_cell.angle_beta   90.00
_cell.angle_gamma   90.00
#
_symmetry.space_group_name_H-M   'P 1'
#
loop_
_entity.id
_entity.type
_entity.pdbx_description
1 polymer ?
#
loop_
_entity_poly.entity_id
_entity_poly.type
_entity_poly.pdbx_seq_one_letter_code
_entity_poly.pdbx_strand_id
1 'polypeptide(L)' 'MSDSMAIAQSFAAMQAASTQQALQTIMLSQQAQADQSVVALLRQSSEPMQAVLPAGQGESVDITA' A
#
# COMPACT_ATOMS: atom_id res chain seq x y z
N MET A 1 -42.03 -9.21 18.71
CA MET A 1 -41.32 -9.61 17.46
C MET A 1 -40.73 -8.42 16.69
N SER A 2 -41.27 -7.20 16.82
CA SER A 2 -40.72 -5.99 16.17
C SER A 2 -39.35 -5.55 16.72
N ASP A 3 -39.17 -5.55 18.05
CA ASP A 3 -37.92 -5.11 18.69
C ASP A 3 -36.73 -6.02 18.38
N SER A 4 -36.96 -7.34 18.30
CA SER A 4 -35.92 -8.32 17.98
C SER A 4 -35.35 -8.10 16.57
N MET A 5 -36.22 -7.73 15.62
CA MET A 5 -35.81 -7.42 14.24
C MET A 5 -35.09 -6.06 14.15
N ALA A 6 -35.53 -5.06 14.91
CA ALA A 6 -34.85 -3.76 14.98
C ALA A 6 -33.43 -3.89 15.58
N ILE A 7 -33.26 -4.71 16.61
CA ILE A 7 -31.95 -5.01 17.21
C ILE A 7 -31.07 -5.82 16.24
N ALA A 8 -31.63 -6.80 15.52
CA ALA A 8 -30.86 -7.55 14.53
C ALA A 8 -30.37 -6.66 13.37
N GLN A 9 -31.20 -5.73 12.89
CA GLN A 9 -30.82 -4.77 11.86
C GLN A 9 -29.75 -3.80 12.36
N SER A 10 -29.88 -3.27 13.58
CA SER A 10 -28.86 -2.37 14.14
C SER A 10 -27.54 -3.09 14.40
N PHE A 11 -27.58 -4.36 14.84
CA PHE A 11 -26.39 -5.20 14.98
C PHE A 11 -25.70 -5.44 13.63
N ALA A 12 -26.46 -5.80 12.59
CA ALA A 12 -25.92 -6.00 11.25
C ALA A 12 -25.31 -4.69 10.69
N ALA A 13 -25.97 -3.55 10.91
CA ALA A 13 -25.45 -2.24 10.52
C ALA A 13 -24.15 -1.89 11.27
N MET A 14 -24.09 -2.14 12.58
CA MET A 14 -22.89 -1.94 13.39
C MET A 14 -21.74 -2.86 12.93
N GLN A 15 -22.03 -4.13 12.63
CA GLN A 15 -21.05 -5.08 12.13
C GLN A 15 -20.52 -4.69 10.74
N ALA A 16 -21.38 -4.19 9.86
CA ALA A 16 -20.97 -3.69 8.56
C ALA A 16 -20.08 -2.44 8.69
N ALA A 17 -20.45 -1.50 9.56
CA ALA A 17 -19.65 -0.29 9.82
C ALA A 17 -18.28 -0.61 10.41
N SER A 18 -18.20 -1.51 11.40
CA SER A 18 -16.93 -1.93 12.00
C SER A 18 -16.02 -2.61 10.96
N THR A 19 -16.61 -3.42 10.08
CA THR A 19 -15.89 -4.10 9.01
C THR A 19 -15.37 -3.10 7.98
N GLN A 20 -16.16 -2.11 7.57
CA GLN A 20 -15.73 -1.06 6.67
C GLN A 20 -14.56 -0.25 7.24
N GLN A 21 -14.61 0.10 8.53
CA GLN A 21 -13.52 0.82 9.18
C GLN A 21 -12.23 -0.02 9.25
N ALA A 22 -12.36 -1.32 9.55
CA ALA A 22 -11.23 -2.24 9.51
C ALA A 22 -10.65 -2.38 8.11
N LEU A 23 -11.48 -2.51 7.08
CA LEU A 23 -11.04 -2.59 5.68
C LEU A 23 -10.29 -1.32 5.24
N GLN A 24 -10.77 -0.12 5.60
CA GLN A 24 -10.07 1.13 5.30
C GLN A 24 -8.66 1.13 5.90
N THR A 25 -8.55 0.72 7.17
CA THR A 25 -7.26 0.62 7.88
C THR A 25 -6.32 -0.39 7.22
N ILE A 26 -6.85 -1.55 6.84
CA ILE A 26 -6.10 -2.61 6.15
C ILE A 26 -5.66 -2.15 4.76
N MET A 27 -6.50 -1.43 4.02
CA MET A 27 -6.12 -0.94 2.68
C MET A 27 -5.01 0.10 2.75
N LEU A 28 -5.05 1.00 3.75
CA LEU A 28 -3.96 1.96 4.01
C LEU A 28 -2.63 1.23 4.30
N SER A 29 -2.65 0.19 5.13
CA SER A 29 -1.43 -0.58 5.43
C SER A 29 -0.96 -1.42 4.25
N GLN A 30 -1.87 -1.98 3.45
CA GLN A 30 -1.54 -2.71 2.22
C GLN A 30 -0.87 -1.79 1.19
N GLN A 31 -1.36 -0.56 1.02
CA GLN A 31 -0.75 0.41 0.12
C GLN A 31 0.71 0.70 0.53
N ALA A 32 0.95 0.92 1.82
CA ALA A 32 2.30 1.15 2.33
C ALA A 32 3.23 -0.06 2.13
N GLN A 33 2.72 -1.29 2.26
CA GLN A 33 3.49 -2.50 1.96
C GLN A 33 3.77 -2.66 0.46
N ALA A 34 2.82 -2.32 -0.40
CA ALA A 34 3.00 -2.36 -1.85
C ALA A 34 4.12 -1.41 -2.28
N ASP A 35 4.16 -0.18 -1.77
CA ASP A 35 5.21 0.79 -2.08
C ASP A 35 6.60 0.28 -1.63
N GLN A 36 6.70 -0.31 -0.43
CA GLN A 36 7.95 -0.94 0.03
C GLN A 36 8.38 -2.11 -0.85
N SER A 37 7.44 -2.92 -1.35
CA SER A 37 7.73 -4.03 -2.26
C SER A 37 8.30 -3.55 -3.59
N VAL A 38 7.79 -2.44 -4.13
CA VAL A 38 8.30 -1.81 -5.35
C VAL A 38 9.71 -1.28 -5.14
N VAL A 39 9.97 -0.61 -4.01
CA VAL A 39 11.33 -0.16 -3.65
C VAL A 39 12.29 -1.33 -3.48
N ALA A 40 11.84 -2.43 -2.86
CA ALA A 40 12.66 -3.63 -2.70
C ALA A 40 12.98 -4.29 -4.06
N LEU A 41 12.01 -4.38 -4.97
CA LEU A 41 12.22 -4.88 -6.33
C LEU A 41 13.19 -3.98 -7.11
N LEU A 42 13.05 -2.66 -7.01
CA LEU A 42 13.97 -1.71 -7.62
C LEU A 42 15.40 -1.90 -7.09
N ARG A 43 15.58 -2.00 -5.77
CA ARG A 43 16.89 -2.28 -5.16
C ARG A 43 17.47 -3.60 -5.66
N GLN A 44 16.70 -4.68 -5.61
CA GLN A 44 17.12 -5.99 -6.06
C GLN A 44 17.49 -6.02 -7.55
N SER A 45 16.79 -5.24 -8.39
CA SER A 45 17.11 -5.10 -9.81
C SER A 45 18.35 -4.23 -10.06
N SER A 46 18.59 -3.25 -9.19
CA SER A 46 19.72 -2.31 -9.32
C SER A 46 21.07 -2.93 -8.94
N GLU A 47 21.11 -3.90 -8.03
CA GLU A 47 22.34 -4.60 -7.64
C GLU A 47 23.04 -5.30 -8.83
N PRO A 48 22.37 -6.11 -9.67
CA PRO A 48 22.99 -6.67 -10.87
C PRO A 48 23.13 -5.64 -12.00
N MET A 49 22.24 -4.64 -12.10
CA MET A 49 22.30 -3.63 -13.16
C MET A 49 23.44 -2.62 -12.98
N GLN A 50 23.80 -2.25 -11.74
CA GLN A 50 24.89 -1.30 -11.47
C GLN A 50 26.23 -1.70 -12.10
N ALA A 51 26.50 -3.01 -12.23
CA ALA A 51 27.71 -3.51 -12.87
C ALA A 51 27.71 -3.36 -14.41
N VAL A 52 26.57 -3.04 -15.03
CA VAL A 52 26.37 -3.01 -16.49
C VAL A 52 25.81 -1.65 -16.97
N LEU A 53 25.61 -0.68 -16.07
CA LEU A 53 25.06 0.63 -16.45
C LEU A 53 25.98 1.34 -17.47
N PRO A 54 25.43 1.85 -18.60
CA PRO A 54 26.18 2.70 -19.50
C PRO A 54 26.68 3.96 -18.78
N ALA A 55 27.83 4.49 -19.21
CA ALA A 55 28.39 5.73 -18.65
C ALA A 55 27.34 6.85 -18.62
N GLY A 56 27.24 7.57 -17.49
CA GLY A 56 26.26 8.63 -17.25
C GLY A 56 24.91 8.19 -16.67
N GLN A 57 24.62 6.88 -16.51
CA GLN A 57 23.44 6.43 -15.76
C GLN A 57 23.78 6.17 -14.29
N GLY A 58 23.11 6.88 -13.38
CA GLY A 58 23.31 6.77 -11.93
C GLY A 58 24.44 7.65 -11.36
N GLU A 59 25.14 8.40 -12.21
CA GLU A 59 26.11 9.42 -11.80
C GLU A 59 25.43 10.78 -11.55
N SER A 60 26.05 11.61 -10.71
CA SER A 60 25.61 12.99 -10.51
C SER A 60 25.83 13.79 -11.80
N VAL A 61 24.75 14.08 -12.53
CA VAL A 61 24.80 15.00 -13.67
C VAL A 61 24.91 16.44 -13.16
N ASP A 62 25.87 17.20 -13.69
CA ASP A 62 26.00 18.63 -13.40
C ASP A 62 24.85 19.37 -14.09
N ILE A 63 23.88 19.84 -13.28
CA ILE A 63 22.66 20.52 -13.75
C ILE A 63 22.82 22.05 -13.79
N THR A 64 24.06 22.55 -13.71
CA THR A 64 24.38 23.97 -13.55
C THR A 64 25.19 24.51 -14.72
N ALA A 65 24.61 24.49 -15.93
CA ALA A 65 25.12 25.20 -17.10
C ALA A 65 24.16 26.32 -17.54
#